data_AF-A0A9N9IEH3-F1
#
_entry.id   AF-A0A9N9IEH3-F1
#
_cell.length_a   1.000
_cell.length_b   1.000
_cell.length_c   1.000
_cell.angle_alpha   90.00
_cell.angle_beta   90.00
_cell.angle_gamma   90.00
#
_symmetry.space_group_name_H-M   'P 1'
#
loop_
_entity.id
_entity.type
_entity.pdbx_description
1 polymer ?
#
loop_
_entity_poly.entity_id
_entity_poly.type
_entity_poly.pdbx_seq_one_letter_code
_entity_poly.pdbx_strand_id
1 'polypeptide(L)'
;DDDWLVVNNMIQLLEPIFIATEILLTSTYPMISDVRLTIIGLLWHLDSFIQTYDANLDEYMIADSINYKLKEYWEHINDSTTIGALLDPRSKTKTFKDIDQCDKAVILLHNQVELNKNNADT
;
A
#
# COMPACT_ATOMS: atom_id res chain seq x y z
N ASP A 1 -20.64 -26.36 11.38
CA ASP A 1 -19.16 -26.35 11.44
C ASP A 1 -18.56 -25.63 10.24
N ASP A 2 -19.01 -25.92 9.02
CA ASP A 2 -18.53 -25.25 7.79
C ASP A 2 -18.85 -23.74 7.74
N ASP A 3 -20.09 -23.35 8.07
CA ASP A 3 -20.49 -21.93 8.07
C ASP A 3 -19.66 -21.06 9.02
N TRP A 4 -19.28 -21.61 10.19
CA TRP A 4 -18.45 -20.90 11.16
C TRP A 4 -17.01 -20.73 10.69
N LEU A 5 -16.49 -21.69 9.93
CA LEU A 5 -15.18 -21.59 9.30
C LEU A 5 -15.18 -20.48 8.26
N VAL A 6 -16.21 -20.41 7.40
CA VAL A 6 -16.37 -19.35 6.40
C VAL A 6 -16.44 -17.97 7.07
N VAL A 7 -17.25 -17.82 8.12
CA VAL A 7 -17.33 -16.58 8.88
C VAL A 7 -15.97 -16.19 9.47
N ASN A 8 -15.24 -17.15 10.04
CA ASN A 8 -13.92 -16.89 10.61
C ASN A 8 -12.89 -16.47 9.54
N ASN A 9 -12.89 -17.12 8.38
CA ASN A 9 -12.02 -16.76 7.25
C ASN A 9 -12.32 -15.33 6.76
N MET A 10 -13.60 -14.98 6.66
CA MET A 10 -14.03 -13.63 6.29
C MET A 10 -13.61 -12.58 7.32
N ILE A 11 -13.68 -12.88 8.62
CA ILE A 11 -13.17 -11.98 9.67
C ILE A 11 -11.67 -11.76 9.50
N GLN A 12 -10.88 -12.84 9.30
CA GLN A 12 -9.44 -12.73 9.09
C GLN A 12 -9.08 -11.94 7.81
N LEU A 13 -9.88 -12.09 6.76
CA LEU A 13 -9.70 -11.33 5.52
C LEU A 13 -9.96 -9.83 5.74
N LEU A 14 -11.09 -9.49 6.38
CA LEU A 14 -11.61 -8.11 6.45
C LEU A 14 -11.08 -7.29 7.63
N GLU A 15 -10.64 -7.92 8.72
CA GLU A 15 -10.19 -7.21 9.93
C GLU A 15 -9.02 -6.24 9.64
N PRO A 16 -7.96 -6.61 8.89
CA PRO A 16 -6.90 -5.66 8.54
C PRO A 16 -7.39 -4.48 7.69
N ILE A 17 -8.41 -4.68 6.85
CA ILE A 17 -9.03 -3.62 6.04
C ILE A 17 -9.80 -2.64 6.93
N PHE A 18 -10.52 -3.17 7.93
CA PHE A 18 -11.19 -2.35 8.93
C PHE A 18 -10.17 -1.51 9.72
N ILE A 19 -9.10 -2.13 10.22
CA ILE A 19 -8.04 -1.43 10.97
C ILE A 19 -7.38 -0.35 10.11
N ALA A 20 -7.06 -0.65 8.86
CA ALA A 20 -6.52 0.31 7.90
C ALA A 20 -7.45 1.50 7.69
N THR A 21 -8.75 1.25 7.55
CA THR A 21 -9.77 2.30 7.39
C THR A 21 -9.84 3.19 8.62
N GLU A 22 -9.85 2.61 9.82
CA GLU A 22 -9.83 3.36 11.08
C GLU A 22 -8.58 4.24 11.20
N ILE A 23 -7.39 3.69 10.90
CA ILE A 23 -6.13 4.45 10.94
C ILE A 23 -6.20 5.67 10.01
N LEU A 24 -6.70 5.48 8.79
CA LEU A 24 -6.74 6.54 7.79
C LEU A 24 -7.82 7.60 8.08
N LEU A 25 -8.97 7.19 8.64
CA LEU A 25 -10.07 8.10 8.96
C LEU A 25 -9.86 8.88 10.27
N THR A 26 -9.25 8.25 11.27
CA THR A 26 -9.04 8.87 12.60
C THR A 26 -7.80 9.76 12.66
N SER A 27 -6.89 9.62 11.68
CA SER A 27 -5.73 10.49 11.60
C SER A 27 -6.16 11.91 11.25
N THR A 28 -5.83 12.88 12.11
CA THR A 28 -6.14 14.29 11.89
C THR A 28 -5.42 14.85 10.66
N TYR A 29 -4.28 14.24 10.29
CA TYR A 29 -3.49 14.52 9.09
C TYR A 29 -2.69 13.28 8.71
N PRO A 30 -3.27 12.28 8.02
CA PRO A 30 -2.48 11.14 7.57
C PRO A 30 -1.38 11.66 6.65
N MET A 31 -0.13 11.41 7.02
CA MET A 31 0.97 11.75 6.14
C MET A 31 0.88 10.84 4.92
N ILE A 32 1.39 11.31 3.80
CA ILE A 32 1.34 10.55 2.55
C ILE A 32 1.99 9.17 2.69
N SER A 33 2.96 9.07 3.59
CA SER A 33 3.64 7.84 3.97
C SER A 33 2.76 6.88 4.77
N ASP A 34 1.87 7.39 5.63
CA ASP A 34 0.92 6.56 6.38
C ASP A 34 -0.06 5.89 5.42
N VAL A 35 -0.55 6.63 4.43
CA VAL A 35 -1.41 6.11 3.35
C VAL A 35 -0.68 5.01 2.58
N ARG A 36 0.56 5.27 2.16
CA ARG A 36 1.35 4.28 1.42
C ARG A 36 1.61 3.02 2.24
N LEU A 37 2.07 3.16 3.49
CA LEU A 37 2.37 2.03 4.36
C LEU A 37 1.13 1.17 4.60
N THR A 38 -0.02 1.82 4.79
CA THR A 38 -1.30 1.14 4.95
C THR A 38 -1.65 0.31 3.72
N ILE A 39 -1.55 0.89 2.51
CA ILE A 39 -1.84 0.16 1.27
C ILE A 39 -0.85 -0.97 1.03
N ILE A 40 0.45 -0.76 1.27
CA ILE A 40 1.47 -1.82 1.16
C ILE A 40 1.14 -2.97 2.11
N GLY A 41 0.79 -2.67 3.36
CA GLY A 41 0.41 -3.67 4.35
C GLY A 41 -0.83 -4.48 3.94
N LEU A 42 -1.85 -3.80 3.41
CA LEU A 42 -3.06 -4.46 2.90
C LEU A 42 -2.76 -5.36 1.70
N LEU A 43 -1.95 -4.90 0.74
CA LEU A 43 -1.53 -5.72 -0.40
C LEU A 43 -0.79 -6.98 0.05
N TRP A 44 0.12 -6.85 1.02
CA TRP A 44 0.83 -8.01 1.59
C TRP A 44 -0.12 -8.97 2.31
N HIS A 45 -1.06 -8.46 3.09
CA HIS A 45 -2.09 -9.27 3.75
C HIS A 45 -2.91 -10.06 2.72
N LEU A 46 -3.41 -9.39 1.68
CA LEU A 46 -4.23 -10.01 0.64
C LEU A 46 -3.44 -11.03 -0.17
N ASP A 47 -2.22 -10.69 -0.60
CA ASP A 47 -1.34 -11.63 -1.31
C ASP A 47 -1.05 -12.87 -0.44
N SER A 48 -0.83 -12.70 0.87
CA SER A 48 -0.62 -13.81 1.81
C SER A 48 -1.87 -14.67 1.98
N PHE A 49 -3.05 -14.05 2.09
CA PHE A 49 -4.33 -14.76 2.20
C PHE A 49 -4.57 -15.61 0.95
N ILE A 50 -4.46 -15.02 -0.23
CA ILE A 50 -4.63 -15.69 -1.53
C ILE A 50 -3.68 -16.89 -1.68
N GLN A 51 -2.43 -16.79 -1.22
CA GLN A 51 -1.46 -17.89 -1.28
C GLN A 51 -1.73 -19.02 -0.26
N THR A 52 -2.47 -18.73 0.80
CA THR A 52 -2.72 -19.67 1.90
C THR A 52 -4.00 -20.48 1.69
N TYR A 53 -5.03 -19.88 1.10
CA TYR A 53 -6.36 -20.47 0.96
C TYR A 53 -6.59 -21.10 -0.42
N ASP A 54 -7.46 -22.10 -0.49
CA ASP A 54 -7.84 -22.77 -1.74
C ASP A 54 -8.57 -21.81 -2.68
N ALA A 55 -8.16 -21.78 -3.95
CA ALA A 55 -8.74 -20.92 -4.98
C ALA A 55 -10.23 -21.21 -5.27
N ASN A 56 -10.74 -22.37 -4.85
CA ASN A 56 -12.15 -22.74 -5.00
C ASN A 56 -13.07 -22.17 -3.90
N LEU A 57 -12.52 -21.47 -2.90
CA LEU A 57 -13.29 -20.86 -1.83
C LEU A 57 -13.81 -19.46 -2.24
N ASP A 58 -15.03 -19.13 -1.83
CA ASP A 58 -15.62 -17.81 -2.11
C ASP A 58 -14.79 -16.69 -1.47
N GLU A 59 -14.19 -16.94 -0.30
CA GLU A 59 -13.31 -15.99 0.40
C GLU A 59 -12.03 -15.70 -0.41
N TYR A 60 -11.52 -16.68 -1.16
CA TYR A 60 -10.42 -16.45 -2.08
C TYR A 60 -10.85 -15.48 -3.18
N MET A 61 -12.01 -15.70 -3.80
CA MET A 61 -12.52 -14.83 -4.86
C MET A 61 -12.72 -13.39 -4.37
N ILE A 62 -13.19 -13.23 -3.13
CA ILE A 62 -13.32 -11.92 -2.48
C ILE A 62 -11.94 -11.29 -2.25
N ALA A 63 -10.99 -12.03 -1.68
CA ALA A 63 -9.64 -11.54 -1.43
C ALA A 63 -8.93 -11.12 -2.73
N ASP A 64 -9.04 -11.92 -3.79
CA ASP A 64 -8.48 -11.63 -5.11
C ASP A 64 -9.10 -10.37 -5.72
N SER A 65 -10.42 -10.23 -5.64
CA SER A 65 -11.14 -9.05 -6.13
C SER A 65 -10.70 -7.77 -5.40
N ILE A 66 -10.56 -7.82 -4.08
CA ILE A 66 -10.07 -6.69 -3.27
C ILE A 66 -8.62 -6.38 -3.66
N ASN A 67 -7.77 -7.40 -3.77
CA ASN A 67 -6.36 -7.26 -4.11
C ASN A 67 -6.17 -6.62 -5.49
N TYR A 68 -6.92 -7.08 -6.49
CA TYR A 68 -6.93 -6.51 -7.82
C TYR A 68 -7.26 -5.02 -7.76
N LYS A 69 -8.33 -4.64 -7.05
CA LYS A 69 -8.75 -3.24 -7.00
C LYS A 69 -7.77 -2.36 -6.23
N LEU A 70 -7.16 -2.89 -5.18
CA LEU A 70 -6.14 -2.19 -4.42
C LEU A 70 -4.84 -2.01 -5.22
N LYS A 71 -4.47 -2.99 -6.07
CA LYS A 71 -3.32 -2.87 -6.99
C LYS A 71 -3.54 -1.76 -8.01
N GLU A 72 -4.73 -1.65 -8.60
CA GLU A 72 -5.06 -0.53 -9.51
C GLU A 72 -4.92 0.83 -8.80
N TYR A 73 -5.42 0.97 -7.57
CA TYR A 73 -5.23 2.21 -6.81
C TYR A 73 -3.76 2.47 -6.46
N TRP A 74 -3.02 1.40 -6.12
CA TRP A 74 -1.61 1.50 -5.80
C TRP A 74 -0.79 2.03 -6.97
N GLU A 75 -1.07 1.66 -8.22
CA GLU A 75 -0.34 2.19 -9.38
C GLU A 75 -0.38 3.72 -9.44
N HIS A 76 -1.56 4.32 -9.22
CA HIS A 76 -1.72 5.78 -9.22
C HIS A 76 -1.10 6.47 -8.01
N ILE A 77 -1.25 5.86 -6.83
CA ILE A 77 -0.74 6.41 -5.58
C ILE A 77 0.78 6.26 -5.55
N ASN A 78 1.33 5.15 -6.04
CA ASN A 78 2.74 4.83 -5.90
C ASN A 78 3.61 5.93 -6.51
N ASP A 79 3.34 6.30 -7.74
CA ASP A 79 4.18 7.25 -8.48
C ASP A 79 4.09 8.66 -7.91
N SER A 80 2.86 9.13 -7.65
CA SER A 80 2.60 10.48 -7.14
C SER A 80 3.13 10.71 -5.73
N THR A 81 3.32 9.66 -4.94
CA THR A 81 3.67 9.77 -3.52
C THR A 81 5.09 9.30 -3.18
N THR A 82 5.82 8.73 -4.16
CA THR A 82 7.17 8.18 -3.96
C THR A 82 8.14 9.22 -3.40
N ILE A 83 8.20 10.42 -3.98
CA ILE A 83 9.09 11.49 -3.50
C ILE A 83 8.69 11.95 -2.10
N GLY A 84 7.40 12.19 -1.85
CA GLY A 84 6.92 12.62 -0.54
C GLY A 84 7.25 11.62 0.57
N ALA A 85 7.07 10.33 0.29
CA ALA A 85 7.42 9.26 1.21
C ALA A 85 8.93 9.11 1.45
N LEU A 86 9.76 9.34 0.43
CA LEU A 86 11.22 9.35 0.57
C LEU A 86 11.69 10.51 1.47
N LEU A 87 11.01 11.65 1.40
CA LEU A 87 11.33 12.85 2.16
C LEU A 87 10.80 12.81 3.59
N ASP A 88 9.85 11.93 3.90
CA ASP A 88 9.33 11.74 5.26
C ASP A 88 10.31 10.94 6.13
N PRO A 89 10.93 11.54 7.15
CA PRO A 89 11.92 10.87 7.99
C PRO A 89 11.34 9.68 8.77
N ARG A 90 10.03 9.66 9.05
CA ARG A 90 9.39 8.61 9.88
C ARG A 90 9.22 7.30 9.12
N SER A 91 9.17 7.37 7.80
CA SER A 91 8.79 6.25 6.93
C SER A 91 9.81 5.96 5.84
N LYS A 92 10.85 6.79 5.66
CA LYS A 92 11.86 6.71 4.62
C LYS A 92 12.40 5.30 4.35
N THR A 93 12.60 4.48 5.38
CA THR A 93 13.13 3.11 5.28
C THR A 93 12.06 2.02 5.21
N LYS A 94 10.79 2.37 5.43
CA LYS A 94 9.68 1.42 5.54
C LYS A 94 8.79 1.38 4.29
N THR A 95 8.84 2.44 3.46
CA THR A 95 7.93 2.61 2.31
C THR A 95 8.41 1.93 1.02
N PHE A 96 9.62 1.37 1.02
CA PHE A 96 10.23 0.71 -0.14
C PHE A 96 10.45 -0.76 0.20
N LYS A 97 10.02 -1.66 -0.69
CA LYS A 97 10.12 -3.11 -0.44
C LYS A 97 11.56 -3.61 -0.51
N ASP A 98 12.39 -2.94 -1.30
CA ASP A 98 13.76 -3.35 -1.61
C ASP A 98 14.63 -2.11 -1.94
N ILE A 99 15.94 -2.35 -2.09
CA ILE A 99 16.91 -1.29 -2.39
C ILE A 99 16.72 -0.71 -3.79
N ASP A 100 16.26 -1.50 -4.76
CA ASP A 100 16.04 -1.03 -6.13
C ASP A 100 14.91 0.01 -6.20
N GLN A 101 13.84 -0.19 -5.41
CA GLN A 101 12.76 0.79 -5.27
C GLN A 101 13.24 2.06 -4.58
N CYS A 102 14.10 1.93 -3.57
CA CYS A 102 14.70 3.07 -2.90
C CYS A 102 15.59 3.88 -3.87
N ASP A 103 16.45 3.20 -4.64
CA ASP A 103 17.32 3.84 -5.63
C ASP A 103 16.53 4.55 -6.73
N LYS A 104 15.46 3.92 -7.23
CA LYS A 104 14.53 4.56 -8.17
C LYS A 104 13.92 5.84 -7.59
N ALA A 105 13.50 5.82 -6.33
CA ALA A 105 12.94 7.00 -5.67
C ALA A 105 13.99 8.12 -5.52
N VAL A 106 15.24 7.79 -5.20
CA VAL A 106 16.34 8.74 -5.11
C VAL A 106 16.64 9.38 -6.48
N ILE A 107 16.68 8.58 -7.55
CA ILE A 107 16.87 9.08 -8.92
C ILE A 107 15.72 10.02 -9.32
N LEU A 108 14.47 9.65 -9.00
CA LEU A 108 13.31 10.50 -9.26
C LEU A 108 13.41 11.84 -8.54
N LEU A 109 13.80 11.84 -7.25
CA LEU A 109 14.01 13.06 -6.49
C LEU A 109 15.13 13.92 -7.11
N HIS A 110 16.25 13.32 -7.49
CA HIS A 110 17.35 14.03 -8.13
C HIS A 110 16.91 14.73 -9.43
N ASN A 111 16.20 14.01 -10.30
CA ASN A 111 15.67 14.56 -11.55
C ASN A 111 14.71 15.74 -11.29
N GLN A 112 13.85 15.62 -10.28
CA GLN A 112 12.93 16.70 -9.91
C GLN A 112 13.67 17.94 -9.41
N VAL A 113 14.74 17.77 -8.63
CA VAL A 113 15.57 18.87 -8.15
C VAL A 113 16.26 19.60 -9.31
N GLU A 114 16.82 18.87 -10.28
CA GLU A 114 17.45 19.47 -11.46
C GLU A 114 16.44 20.24 -12.34
N LEU A 115 15.25 19.69 -12.55
CA LEU A 115 14.16 20.39 -13.26
C LEU A 115 13.79 21.71 -12.56
N ASN A 116 13.66 21.68 -11.23
CA ASN A 116 13.31 22.87 -10.46
C ASN A 116 14.40 23.94 -10.50
N LYS A 117 15.69 23.56 -10.52
CA LYS A 117 16.80 24.51 -10.70
C LYS A 117 16.73 25.22 -12.05
N ASN A 118 16.58 24.45 -13.13
CA ASN A 118 16.51 25.01 -14.48
C ASN A 118 15.35 25.99 -14.65
N ASN A 119 14.20 25.70 -14.03
CA ASN A 119 13.02 26.58 -14.05
C ASN A 119 13.17 27.83 -13.17
N ALA A 120 14.07 27.82 -12.18
CA ALA A 120 14.35 28.98 -11.34
C ALA A 120 15.36 29.96 -11.97
N ASP A 121 16.15 29.46 -12.93
CA ASP A 121 17.14 30.25 -13.68
C ASP A 121 16.57 30.87 -14.98
N THR A 122 15.26 30.68 -15.26
CA THR A 122 14.53 31.26 -16.41
C THR A 122 13.55 32.35 -15.98
#